data_AF-A0A662DHM0-F1
#
_entry.id   AF-A0A662DHM0-F1
#
_cell.length_a   1.000
_cell.length_b   1.000
_cell.length_c   1.000
_cell.angle_alpha   90.00
_cell.angle_beta   90.00
_cell.angle_gamma   90.00
#
_symmetry.space_group_name_H-M   'P 1'
#
loop_
_entity.id
_entity.type
_entity.pdbx_description
1 polymer ?
#
loop_
_entity_poly.entity_id
_entity_poly.type
_entity_poly.pdbx_seq_one_letter_code
_entity_poly.pdbx_strand_id
1 'polypeptide(L)' 'MRIMGIVMGLVLVLISSVWILQGFNSQLVPQSFMTGSRLWIVIGVLTFVGGSALARLNWSRR' A
#
# COMPACT_ATOMS: atom_id res chain seq x y z
N MET A 1 8.04 0.68 -19.85
CA MET A 1 7.05 1.39 -18.99
C MET A 1 5.99 0.48 -18.38
N ARG A 2 5.30 -0.39 -19.14
CA ARG A 2 4.14 -1.16 -18.63
C ARG A 2 4.45 -2.10 -17.46
N ILE A 3 5.49 -2.93 -17.59
CA ILE A 3 5.94 -3.83 -16.51
C ILE A 3 6.34 -3.01 -15.27
N MET A 4 7.05 -1.90 -15.48
CA MET A 4 7.44 -0.99 -14.40
C MET A 4 6.23 -0.43 -13.64
N GLY A 5 5.17 -0.04 -14.35
CA GLY A 5 3.93 0.41 -13.72
C GLY A 5 3.22 -0.68 -12.89
N ILE A 6 3.25 -1.93 -13.34
CA ILE A 6 2.72 -3.07 -12.58
C ILE A 6 3.56 -3.30 -11.32
N VAL A 7 4.88 -3.36 -11.45
CA VAL A 7 5.80 -3.57 -10.32
C VAL A 7 5.68 -2.45 -9.30
N MET A 8 5.68 -1.19 -9.72
CA MET A 8 5.48 -0.04 -8.83
C MET A 8 4.13 -0.11 -8.11
N GLY A 9 3.05 -0.44 -8.82
CA GLY A 9 1.73 -0.58 -8.21
C GLY A 9 1.69 -1.68 -7.15
N LEU A 10 2.31 -2.83 -7.41
CA LEU A 10 2.42 -3.92 -6.43
C LEU A 10 3.26 -3.55 -5.22
N VAL A 11 4.38 -2.85 -5.42
CA VAL A 11 5.23 -2.36 -4.31
C VAL A 11 4.46 -1.38 -3.43
N LEU A 12 3.71 -0.44 -4.03
CA LEU A 12 2.86 0.48 -3.29
C LEU A 12 1.79 -0.25 -2.47
N VAL A 13 1.16 -1.28 -3.03
CA VAL A 13 0.18 -2.13 -2.34
C VAL A 13 0.80 -2.83 -1.13
N LEU A 14 2.00 -3.38 -1.26
CA LEU A 14 2.69 -4.05 -0.14
C LEU A 14 3.07 -3.06 0.96
N ILE A 15 3.69 -1.93 0.60
CA ILE A 15 4.11 -0.91 1.58
C ILE A 15 2.92 -0.33 2.32
N SER A 16 1.85 0.01 1.60
CA SER A 16 0.63 0.56 2.21
C SER A 16 -0.07 -0.45 3.12
N SER A 17 -0.02 -1.75 2.80
CA SER A 17 -0.51 -2.80 3.70
C SER A 17 0.22 -2.80 5.04
N VAL A 18 1.54 -2.56 5.05
CA VAL A 18 2.32 -2.41 6.28
C VAL A 18 1.85 -1.21 7.10
N TRP A 19 1.61 -0.06 6.46
CA TRP A 19 1.13 1.13 7.16
C TRP A 19 -0.26 0.95 7.76
N ILE A 20 -1.16 0.26 7.05
CA ILE A 20 -2.50 -0.09 7.56
C ILE A 20 -2.36 -0.96 8.81
N LEU A 21 -1.56 -2.04 8.72
CA LEU A 21 -1.35 -2.97 9.84
C LEU A 21 -0.70 -2.28 11.04
N GLN A 22 0.28 -1.40 10.82
CA GLN A 22 0.87 -0.59 11.89
C GLN A 22 -0.16 0.36 12.50
N GLY A 23 -0.96 1.05 11.69
CA GLY A 23 -2.03 1.94 12.17
C GLY A 23 -3.05 1.23 13.06
N PHE A 24 -3.35 -0.05 12.77
CA PHE A 24 -4.20 -0.91 13.61
C PHE A 24 -3.48 -1.53 14.83
N ASN A 25 -2.21 -1.21 15.04
CA ASN A 25 -1.38 -1.81 16.08
C ASN A 25 -1.30 -3.35 15.98
N SER A 26 -1.20 -3.86 14.75
CA SER A 26 -1.06 -5.30 14.51
C SER A 26 0.32 -5.80 14.95
N GLN A 27 0.37 -7.01 15.52
CA GLN A 27 1.62 -7.69 15.88
C GLN A 27 2.33 -8.34 14.67
N LEU A 28 1.69 -8.37 13.50
CA LEU A 28 2.21 -9.01 12.29
C LEU A 28 3.32 -8.20 11.60
N VAL A 29 3.51 -6.95 11.99
CA VAL A 29 4.48 -6.03 11.39
C VAL A 29 5.30 -5.34 12.48
N PRO A 30 6.58 -5.02 12.22
CA PRO A 30 7.41 -4.30 13.18
C PRO A 30 6.75 -3.00 13.63
N GLN A 31 6.81 -2.73 14.93
CA GLN A 31 6.29 -1.46 15.45
C GLN A 31 7.21 -0.30 15.10
N SER A 32 6.62 0.85 14.83
CA SER A 32 7.32 2.09 14.49
C SER A 32 6.54 3.30 15.04
N PHE A 33 6.99 4.51 14.71
CA PHE A 33 6.25 5.75 14.99
C PHE A 33 4.85 5.80 14.36
N MET A 34 4.54 4.90 13.43
CA MET A 34 3.24 4.78 12.76
C MET A 34 2.23 3.98 13.58
N THR A 35 2.70 3.19 14.57
CA THR A 35 1.89 2.21 15.28
C THR A 35 0.77 2.86 16.09
N GLY A 36 -0.47 2.38 15.92
CA GLY A 36 -1.64 2.85 16.66
C GLY A 36 -2.21 4.20 16.22
N SER A 37 -1.66 4.80 15.16
CA SER A 37 -2.13 6.08 14.63
C SER A 37 -3.13 5.88 13.47
N ARG A 38 -4.35 6.41 13.66
CA ARG A 38 -5.43 6.35 12.67
C ARG A 38 -5.08 7.05 11.35
N LEU A 39 -4.20 8.04 11.39
CA LEU A 39 -3.72 8.75 10.20
C LEU A 39 -3.03 7.78 9.23
N TRP A 40 -2.22 6.85 9.74
CA TRP A 40 -1.51 5.86 8.91
C TRP A 40 -2.45 4.83 8.28
N ILE A 41 -3.59 4.54 8.92
CA ILE A 41 -4.66 3.75 8.30
C ILE A 41 -5.20 4.49 7.07
N VAL A 42 -5.51 5.79 7.20
CA VAL A 42 -6.06 6.60 6.10
C VAL A 42 -5.06 6.72 4.94
N ILE A 43 -3.80 7.09 5.24
CA ILE A 43 -2.74 7.19 4.22
C ILE A 43 -2.52 5.83 3.55
N GLY A 44 -2.46 4.77 4.34
CA GLY A 44 -2.30 3.40 3.84
C GLY A 44 -3.43 3.03 2.88
N VAL A 45 -4.69 3.22 3.26
CA VAL A 45 -5.84 2.90 2.39
C VAL A 45 -5.81 3.70 1.09
N LEU A 46 -5.56 5.01 1.15
CA LEU A 46 -5.48 5.84 -0.06
C LEU A 46 -4.36 5.38 -1.01
N THR A 47 -3.20 5.07 -0.44
CA THR A 47 -2.03 4.61 -1.22
C THR A 47 -2.25 3.21 -1.77
N PHE A 48 -2.90 2.32 -1.02
CA PHE A 48 -3.27 0.97 -1.45
C PHE A 48 -4.20 1.01 -2.65
N VAL A 49 -5.23 1.87 -2.61
CA VAL A 49 -6.16 2.08 -3.72
C VAL A 49 -5.41 2.63 -4.94
N GLY A 50 -4.54 3.63 -4.76
CA GLY A 50 -3.73 4.20 -5.83
C GLY A 50 -2.78 3.17 -6.48
N GLY A 51 -2.05 2.39 -5.68
CA GLY A 51 -1.16 1.33 -6.16
C GLY A 51 -1.90 0.22 -6.90
N SER A 52 -3.06 -0.19 -6.37
CA SER A 52 -3.94 -1.18 -7.00
C SER A 52 -4.46 -0.68 -8.35
N ALA A 53 -4.91 0.57 -8.42
CA ALA A 53 -5.36 1.20 -9.65
C ALA A 53 -4.22 1.28 -10.68
N LEU A 54 -3.02 1.72 -10.27
CA LEU A 54 -1.85 1.78 -11.14
C LEU A 54 -1.50 0.40 -11.72
N ALA A 55 -1.45 -0.63 -10.88
CA ALA A 55 -1.17 -2.00 -11.33
C ALA A 55 -2.25 -2.49 -12.30
N ARG A 56 -3.54 -2.30 -11.96
CA ARG A 56 -4.67 -2.74 -12.77
C ARG A 56 -4.74 -2.05 -14.12
N LEU A 57 -4.54 -0.73 -14.16
CA LEU A 57 -4.55 0.05 -15.41
C LEU A 57 -3.42 -0.39 -16.35
N ASN A 58 -2.23 -0.67 -15.82
CA ASN A 58 -1.11 -1.14 -16.64
C ASN A 58 -1.28 -2.61 -17.06
N TRP A 59 -1.97 -3.43 -16.27
CA TRP A 59 -2.30 -4.80 -16.62
C TRP A 59 -3.37 -4.90 -17.72
N SER A 60 -4.41 -4.06 -17.64
CA SER A 60 -5.54 -4.06 -18.58
C SER A 60 -5.18 -3.57 -19.98
N ARG A 61 -4.02 -2.90 -20.14
CA ARG A 61 -3.45 -2.50 -21.45
C ARG A 61 -2.66 -3.66 -22.11
N ARG A 62 -3.05 -4.90 -21.82
CA ARG A 62 -2.54 -6.12 -22.45
C ARG A 62 -3.28 -6.36 -23.75
#